data_AF-A0A954XSR8-F1
#
_entry.id   AF-A0A954XSR8-F1
#
_cell.length_a   1.000
_cell.length_b   1.000
_cell.length_c   1.000
_cell.angle_alpha   90.00
_cell.angle_beta   90.00
_cell.angle_gamma   90.00
#
_symmetry.space_group_name_H-M   'P 1'
#
loop_
_entity.id
_entity.type
_entity.pdbx_description
1 polymer ?
#
loop_
_entity_poly.entity_id
_entity_poly.type
_entity_poly.pdbx_seq_one_letter_code
_entity_poly.pdbx_strand_id
1 'polypeptide(L)'
;MRILSSSLIACSALLVGCSSAPYRGLPEPIALPESAEPAYDRANYQALPPGTAVVVRFSTEELKTKLMRQFPALASDRASLVLVEEDLVTAGQAFYRRIWFSYGDEATLTIHGTCGQNIMLWFTVTGELYGTFVDEMFCPI
;
A
#
# COMPACT_ATOMS: atom_id res chain seq x y z
N MET A 1 65.96 37.44 -44.15
CA MET A 1 64.53 37.81 -44.26
C MET A 1 63.75 36.72 -43.53
N ARG A 2 63.23 37.00 -42.33
CA ARG A 2 61.77 36.99 -42.00
C ARG A 2 61.18 35.54 -42.02
N ILE A 3 60.55 34.95 -41.00
CA ILE A 3 59.87 35.45 -39.78
C ILE A 3 59.75 34.26 -38.78
N LEU A 4 59.90 34.53 -37.48
CA LEU A 4 59.37 33.73 -36.36
C LEU A 4 57.84 33.54 -36.49
N SER A 5 57.26 32.47 -35.95
CA SER A 5 55.94 32.44 -35.27
C SER A 5 55.61 30.99 -34.89
N SER A 6 55.76 30.59 -33.62
CA SER A 6 54.79 30.73 -32.52
C SER A 6 53.79 29.56 -32.46
N SER A 7 54.00 28.75 -31.42
CA SER A 7 53.13 27.69 -30.91
C SER A 7 51.71 28.18 -30.60
N LEU A 8 50.70 27.35 -30.88
CA LEU A 8 49.39 27.41 -30.22
C LEU A 8 48.85 25.98 -30.09
N ILE A 9 49.11 25.38 -28.92
CA ILE A 9 48.47 24.15 -28.47
C ILE A 9 47.04 24.54 -28.09
N ALA A 10 46.07 24.22 -28.93
CA ALA A 10 44.66 24.36 -28.61
C ALA A 10 44.27 23.23 -27.65
N CYS A 11 44.26 23.54 -26.35
CA CYS A 11 43.73 22.70 -25.31
C CYS A 11 42.20 22.78 -25.37
N SER A 12 41.56 21.84 -26.08
CA SER A 12 40.10 21.71 -26.09
C SER A 12 39.65 21.18 -24.74
N ALA A 13 39.34 22.10 -23.82
CA ALA A 13 38.58 21.80 -22.62
C ALA A 13 37.18 21.32 -23.03
N LEU A 14 36.96 20.01 -22.98
CA LEU A 14 35.62 19.44 -22.99
C LEU A 14 34.96 19.87 -21.68
N LEU A 15 34.09 20.87 -21.79
CA LEU A 15 33.13 21.22 -20.76
C LEU A 15 32.31 19.97 -20.44
N VAL A 16 32.58 19.35 -19.30
CA VAL A 16 31.68 18.41 -18.66
C VAL A 16 30.45 19.21 -18.27
N GLY A 17 29.49 19.31 -19.20
CA GLY A 17 28.13 19.67 -18.88
C GLY A 17 27.56 18.56 -18.02
N CYS A 18 27.71 18.68 -16.71
CA CYS A 18 26.81 18.02 -15.78
C CYS A 18 25.43 18.60 -16.01
N SER A 19 24.72 18.05 -17.01
CA SER A 19 23.28 18.16 -17.10
C SER A 19 22.75 17.50 -15.83
N SER A 20 22.55 18.28 -14.76
CA SER A 20 21.72 17.85 -13.64
C SER A 20 20.35 17.58 -14.23
N ALA A 21 20.08 16.31 -14.56
CA ALA A 21 18.75 15.87 -14.88
C ALA A 21 17.85 16.39 -13.75
N PRO A 22 16.71 17.04 -14.05
CA PRO A 22 15.81 17.47 -13.01
C PRO A 22 15.51 16.25 -12.15
N TYR A 23 15.71 16.37 -10.84
CA TYR A 23 15.30 15.35 -9.89
C TYR A 23 13.82 15.11 -10.12
N ARG A 24 13.49 14.04 -10.84
CA ARG A 24 12.13 13.55 -10.92
C ARG A 24 11.89 12.97 -9.55
N GLY A 25 11.21 13.73 -8.69
CA GLY A 25 10.74 13.22 -7.41
C GLY A 25 10.01 11.90 -7.62
N LEU A 26 9.93 11.11 -6.55
CA LEU A 26 9.10 9.91 -6.56
C LEU A 26 7.70 10.28 -7.04
N PRO A 27 7.03 9.39 -7.79
CA PRO A 27 5.62 9.58 -8.13
C PRO A 27 4.80 9.86 -6.88
N GLU A 28 3.74 10.66 -7.03
CA GLU A 28 2.78 10.84 -5.95
C GLU A 28 2.17 9.47 -5.57
N PRO A 29 2.06 9.16 -4.27
CA PRO A 29 1.46 7.91 -3.82
C PRO A 29 -0.05 7.90 -4.13
N ILE A 30 -0.57 6.73 -4.49
CA ILE A 30 -2.00 6.57 -4.72
C ILE A 30 -2.69 6.28 -3.39
N ALA A 31 -3.35 7.29 -2.82
CA ALA A 31 -4.16 7.11 -1.61
C ALA A 31 -5.55 6.54 -1.94
N LEU A 32 -5.97 5.57 -1.15
CA LEU A 32 -7.34 5.08 -1.09
C LEU A 32 -8.18 5.97 -0.17
N PRO A 33 -9.51 6.09 -0.42
CA PRO A 33 -10.40 6.86 0.46
C PRO A 33 -10.40 6.29 1.88
N GLU A 34 -10.05 7.11 2.85
CA GLU A 34 -10.00 6.75 4.26
C GLU A 34 -11.39 6.43 4.83
N SER A 35 -11.44 5.47 5.74
CA SER A 35 -12.65 5.06 6.44
C SER A 35 -12.24 4.38 7.74
N ALA A 36 -12.43 5.06 8.87
CA ALA A 36 -12.01 4.56 10.17
C ALA A 36 -12.84 3.34 10.60
N GLU A 37 -12.16 2.35 11.21
CA GLU A 37 -12.84 1.25 11.88
C GLU A 37 -13.68 1.78 13.06
N PRO A 38 -14.87 1.19 13.32
CA PRO A 38 -15.58 1.47 14.57
C PRO A 38 -14.78 0.90 15.74
N ALA A 39 -14.98 1.42 16.95
CA ALA A 39 -14.30 0.91 18.13
C ALA A 39 -14.58 -0.60 18.34
N TYR A 40 -13.53 -1.37 18.60
CA TYR A 40 -13.60 -2.81 18.78
C TYR A 40 -12.60 -3.33 19.82
N ASP A 41 -12.91 -4.53 20.32
CA ASP A 41 -12.00 -5.33 21.13
C ASP A 41 -11.63 -6.60 20.37
N ARG A 42 -10.37 -7.06 20.52
CA ARG A 42 -9.96 -8.37 20.01
C ARG A 42 -10.62 -9.46 20.87
N ALA A 43 -11.19 -10.46 20.21
CA ALA A 43 -11.84 -11.59 20.84
C ALA A 43 -11.16 -12.91 20.45
N ASN A 44 -11.29 -13.91 21.32
CA ASN A 44 -10.88 -15.27 20.99
C ASN A 44 -12.06 -16.00 20.31
N TYR A 45 -11.78 -16.84 19.31
CA TYR A 45 -12.78 -17.72 18.71
C TYR A 45 -13.53 -18.61 19.72
N GLN A 46 -12.94 -18.92 20.88
CA GLN A 46 -13.61 -19.61 21.98
C GLN A 46 -14.73 -18.80 22.65
N ALA A 47 -14.76 -17.47 22.46
CA ALA A 47 -15.81 -16.60 22.98
C ALA A 47 -17.09 -16.59 22.12
N LEU A 48 -17.05 -17.22 20.93
CA LEU A 48 -18.24 -17.35 20.10
C LEU A 48 -19.32 -18.18 20.81
N PRO A 49 -20.59 -17.74 20.78
CA PRO A 49 -21.68 -18.53 21.37
C PRO A 49 -21.72 -19.94 20.78
N PRO A 50 -21.98 -20.98 21.59
CA PRO A 50 -22.10 -22.35 21.11
C PRO A 50 -23.09 -22.45 19.95
N GLY A 51 -22.69 -23.12 18.85
CA GLY A 51 -23.50 -23.22 17.63
C GLY A 51 -23.30 -22.10 16.62
N THR A 52 -22.49 -21.08 16.94
CA THR A 52 -22.08 -20.05 15.97
C THR A 52 -20.94 -20.60 15.11
N ALA A 53 -21.26 -21.08 13.91
CA ALA A 53 -20.25 -21.44 12.92
C ALA A 53 -19.83 -20.21 12.12
N VAL A 54 -18.53 -20.01 11.89
CA VAL A 54 -18.06 -19.10 10.84
C VAL A 54 -18.29 -19.80 9.51
N VAL A 55 -19.39 -19.44 8.83
CA VAL A 55 -19.94 -20.25 7.75
C VAL A 55 -19.17 -20.09 6.43
N VAL A 56 -18.58 -18.92 6.19
CA VAL A 56 -17.96 -18.60 4.91
C VAL A 56 -16.47 -18.30 5.07
N ARG A 57 -15.66 -19.08 4.35
CA ARG A 57 -14.22 -18.86 4.21
C ARG A 57 -13.92 -18.40 2.78
N PHE A 58 -13.66 -17.11 2.63
CA PHE A 58 -13.09 -16.57 1.39
C PHE A 58 -11.61 -16.92 1.31
N SER A 59 -11.15 -17.28 0.13
CA SER A 59 -9.73 -17.35 -0.19
C SER A 59 -9.13 -15.94 -0.27
N THR A 60 -7.82 -15.84 -0.05
CA THR A 60 -7.10 -14.57 -0.16
C THR A 60 -7.29 -13.92 -1.53
N GLU A 61 -7.26 -14.69 -2.61
CA GLU A 61 -7.41 -14.16 -3.98
C GLU A 61 -8.83 -13.66 -4.28
N GLU A 62 -9.87 -14.29 -3.72
CA GLU A 62 -11.24 -13.76 -3.82
C GLU A 62 -11.37 -12.41 -3.11
N LEU A 63 -10.74 -12.27 -1.94
CA LEU A 63 -10.73 -11.02 -1.19
C LEU A 63 -9.96 -9.91 -1.93
N LYS A 64 -8.79 -10.23 -2.49
CA LYS A 64 -8.03 -9.29 -3.33
C LYS A 64 -8.84 -8.86 -4.55
N THR A 65 -9.48 -9.80 -5.24
CA THR A 65 -10.35 -9.50 -6.39
C THR A 65 -11.50 -8.58 -6.00
N LYS A 66 -12.10 -8.81 -4.82
CA LYS A 66 -13.15 -7.94 -4.29
C LYS A 66 -12.64 -6.53 -4.00
N LEU A 67 -11.47 -6.43 -3.35
CA LEU A 67 -10.82 -5.14 -3.07
C LEU A 67 -10.47 -4.37 -4.35
N MET A 68 -9.94 -5.03 -5.38
CA MET A 68 -9.64 -4.42 -6.68
C MET A 68 -10.89 -3.90 -7.40
N ARG A 69 -12.04 -4.58 -7.23
CA ARG A 69 -13.32 -4.10 -7.77
C ARG A 69 -13.84 -2.87 -7.02
N GLN A 70 -13.66 -2.83 -5.70
CA GLN A 70 -14.07 -1.69 -4.87
C GLN A 70 -13.14 -0.48 -5.04
N PHE A 71 -11.84 -0.73 -5.15
CA PHE A 71 -10.78 0.26 -5.30
C PHE A 71 -9.98 -0.03 -6.57
N PRO A 72 -10.35 0.54 -7.73
CA PRO A 72 -9.68 0.28 -9.00
C PRO A 72 -8.18 0.60 -9.00
N ALA A 73 -7.72 1.51 -8.13
CA ALA A 73 -6.31 1.80 -7.89
C ALA A 73 -5.47 0.55 -7.55
N LEU A 74 -6.07 -0.42 -6.84
CA LEU A 74 -5.42 -1.67 -6.45
C LEU A 74 -5.24 -2.65 -7.61
N ALA A 75 -5.87 -2.41 -8.76
CA ALA A 75 -5.67 -3.22 -9.97
C ALA A 75 -4.45 -2.79 -10.80
N SER A 76 -3.76 -1.70 -10.40
CA SER A 76 -2.52 -1.26 -11.04
C SER A 76 -1.37 -2.23 -10.73
N ASP A 77 -0.44 -2.33 -11.67
CA ASP A 77 0.86 -2.99 -11.52
C ASP A 77 1.75 -2.39 -10.43
N ARG A 78 1.45 -1.19 -9.96
CA ARG A 78 2.13 -0.54 -8.82
C ARG A 78 1.61 -1.02 -7.46
N ALA A 79 0.45 -1.67 -7.40
CA ALA A 79 -0.17 -2.03 -6.14
C ALA A 79 0.28 -3.40 -5.65
N SER A 80 0.86 -3.44 -4.45
CA SER A 80 1.13 -4.68 -3.71
C SER A 80 0.10 -4.83 -2.60
N LEU A 81 -0.53 -5.99 -2.51
CA LEU A 81 -1.58 -6.28 -1.53
C LEU A 81 -1.26 -7.59 -0.81
N VAL A 82 -0.99 -7.50 0.50
CA VAL A 82 -0.54 -8.60 1.34
C VAL A 82 -1.52 -8.84 2.48
N LEU A 83 -1.96 -10.09 2.66
CA LEU A 83 -2.74 -10.48 3.84
C LEU A 83 -1.82 -10.52 5.06
N VAL A 84 -2.12 -9.72 6.09
CA VAL A 84 -1.29 -9.58 7.29
C VAL A 84 -1.81 -10.48 8.41
N GLU A 85 -3.08 -10.29 8.78
CA GLU A 85 -3.67 -10.95 9.94
C GLU A 85 -5.17 -11.23 9.67
N GLU A 86 -5.67 -12.25 10.33
CA GLU A 86 -7.10 -12.50 10.48
C GLU A 86 -7.40 -12.71 11.97
N ASP A 87 -8.33 -11.93 12.50
CA ASP A 87 -8.74 -11.96 13.89
C ASP A 87 -10.26 -11.95 14.05
N LEU A 88 -10.71 -12.40 15.22
CA LEU A 88 -12.08 -12.20 15.65
C LEU A 88 -12.13 -10.94 16.50
N VAL A 89 -13.06 -10.05 16.21
CA VAL A 89 -13.27 -8.82 16.97
C VAL A 89 -14.71 -8.72 17.43
N THR A 90 -14.92 -7.98 18.51
CA THR A 90 -16.25 -7.59 19.00
C THR A 90 -16.40 -6.09 18.89
N ALA A 91 -17.50 -5.65 18.28
CA ALA A 91 -17.90 -4.25 18.25
C ALA A 91 -19.35 -4.16 18.74
N GLY A 92 -19.56 -3.45 19.85
CA GLY A 92 -20.83 -3.47 20.56
C GLY A 92 -21.16 -4.86 21.08
N GLN A 93 -22.29 -5.44 20.65
CA GLN A 93 -22.74 -6.78 21.06
C GLN A 93 -22.59 -7.85 19.96
N ALA A 94 -21.89 -7.53 18.86
CA ALA A 94 -21.73 -8.42 17.73
C ALA A 94 -20.28 -8.86 17.53
N PHE A 95 -20.11 -10.08 17.01
CA PHE A 95 -18.82 -10.64 16.62
C PHE A 95 -18.60 -10.48 15.11
N TYR A 96 -17.38 -10.10 14.74
CA TYR A 96 -16.96 -9.94 13.36
C TYR A 96 -15.63 -10.66 13.14
N ARG A 97 -15.51 -11.30 11.97
CA ARG A 97 -14.23 -11.73 11.42
C ARG A 97 -13.61 -10.54 10.73
N ARG A 98 -12.49 -10.06 11.25
CA ARG A 98 -11.71 -8.94 10.71
C ARG A 98 -10.53 -9.51 9.93
N ILE A 99 -10.39 -9.08 8.68
CA ILE A 99 -9.31 -9.51 7.78
C ILE A 99 -8.51 -8.27 7.40
N TRP A 100 -7.21 -8.28 7.71
CA TRP A 100 -6.32 -7.15 7.51
C TRP A 100 -5.39 -7.39 6.32
N PHE A 101 -5.49 -6.52 5.32
CA PHE A 101 -4.53 -6.39 4.23
C PHE A 101 -3.65 -5.15 4.40
N SER A 102 -2.37 -5.27 4.05
CA SER A 102 -1.49 -4.12 3.82
C SER A 102 -1.38 -3.87 2.32
N TYR A 103 -1.63 -2.62 1.93
CA TYR A 103 -1.41 -2.10 0.59
C TYR A 103 -0.12 -1.28 0.55
N GLY A 104 0.72 -1.51 -0.46
CA GLY A 104 1.89 -0.68 -0.77
C GLY A 104 1.86 -0.20 -2.23
N ASP A 105 2.25 1.06 -2.45
CA ASP A 105 2.49 1.64 -3.77
C ASP A 105 3.96 1.47 -4.16
N GLU A 106 4.26 0.42 -4.92
CA GLU A 106 5.62 0.01 -5.28
C GLU A 106 6.40 1.05 -6.09
N ALA A 107 5.73 1.99 -6.76
CA ALA A 107 6.46 3.06 -7.47
C ALA A 107 6.99 4.15 -6.53
N THR A 108 6.59 4.13 -5.25
CA THR A 108 7.09 5.03 -4.20
C THR A 108 8.21 4.41 -3.39
N LEU A 109 8.69 3.21 -3.77
CA LEU A 109 9.69 2.45 -3.02
C LEU A 109 10.96 3.26 -2.78
N THR A 110 11.30 3.42 -1.51
CA THR A 110 12.57 3.98 -1.02
C THR A 110 13.39 2.91 -0.30
N ILE A 111 14.56 3.31 0.23
CA ILE A 111 15.34 2.44 1.13
C ILE A 111 14.61 2.13 2.46
N HIS A 112 13.61 2.94 2.83
CA HIS A 112 12.83 2.79 4.05
C HIS A 112 11.50 2.05 3.83
N GLY A 113 11.13 1.79 2.56
CA GLY A 113 9.91 1.11 2.17
C GLY A 113 9.05 1.93 1.20
N THR A 114 7.86 1.40 0.89
CA THR A 114 6.84 2.05 0.07
C THR A 114 5.86 2.84 0.94
N CYS A 115 5.23 3.87 0.36
CA CYS A 115 4.00 4.41 0.92
C CYS A 115 2.89 3.35 0.86
N GLY A 116 2.01 3.32 1.85
CA GLY A 116 0.97 2.31 1.94
C GLY A 116 -0.18 2.70 2.86
N GLN A 117 -1.19 1.83 2.89
CA GLN A 117 -2.34 1.90 3.78
C GLN A 117 -2.73 0.49 4.25
N ASN A 118 -3.34 0.39 5.42
CA ASN A 118 -4.00 -0.85 5.82
C ASN A 118 -5.46 -0.82 5.36
N ILE A 119 -5.95 -1.98 4.94
CA ILE A 119 -7.33 -2.20 4.52
C ILE A 119 -7.91 -3.33 5.36
N MET A 120 -9.00 -3.05 6.07
CA MET A 120 -9.64 -3.99 6.97
C MET A 120 -11.01 -4.34 6.43
N LEU A 121 -11.25 -5.63 6.20
CA LEU A 121 -12.54 -6.16 5.81
C LEU A 121 -13.20 -6.81 7.02
N TRP A 122 -14.39 -6.34 7.37
CA TRP A 122 -15.17 -6.92 8.47
C TRP A 122 -16.29 -7.76 7.90
N PHE A 123 -16.35 -9.01 8.32
CA PHE A 123 -17.41 -9.93 7.98
C PHE A 123 -18.19 -10.31 9.24
N THR A 124 -19.51 -10.40 9.13
CA THR A 124 -20.32 -11.04 10.16
C THR A 124 -19.94 -12.53 10.26
N VAL A 125 -20.32 -13.18 11.36
CA VAL A 125 -20.10 -14.64 11.52
C VAL A 125 -20.77 -15.49 10.43
N THR A 126 -21.80 -14.97 9.75
CA THR A 126 -22.46 -15.62 8.62
C THR A 126 -21.73 -15.41 7.28
N GLY A 127 -20.67 -14.59 7.25
CA GLY A 127 -19.88 -14.33 6.06
C GLY A 127 -20.31 -13.12 5.22
N GLU A 128 -21.30 -12.35 5.69
CA GLU A 128 -21.71 -11.11 5.03
C GLU A 128 -20.68 -10.02 5.30
N LEU A 129 -20.33 -9.22 4.28
CA LEU A 129 -19.43 -8.08 4.48
C LEU A 129 -20.18 -6.97 5.22
N TYR A 130 -19.73 -6.68 6.43
CA TYR A 130 -20.20 -5.54 7.22
C TYR A 130 -19.62 -4.22 6.71
N GLY A 131 -18.32 -4.18 6.44
CA GLY A 131 -17.64 -2.95 6.02
C GLY A 131 -16.22 -3.16 5.52
N THR A 132 -15.75 -2.17 4.77
CA THR A 132 -14.35 -2.03 4.35
C THR A 132 -13.82 -0.72 4.93
N PHE A 133 -12.75 -0.81 5.70
CA PHE A 133 -12.13 0.31 6.40
C PHE A 133 -10.71 0.47 5.89
N VAL A 134 -10.24 1.72 5.83
CA VAL A 134 -8.95 2.08 5.25
C VAL A 134 -8.31 3.10 6.18
N ASP A 135 -7.14 2.75 6.69
CA ASP A 135 -6.34 3.63 7.55
C ASP A 135 -5.77 4.83 6.77
N GLU A 136 -5.30 5.84 7.50
CA GLU A 136 -4.50 6.92 6.95
C GLU A 136 -3.26 6.37 6.22
N MET A 137 -2.83 7.08 5.17
CA MET A 137 -1.63 6.72 4.43
C MET A 137 -0.37 6.92 5.27
N PHE A 138 0.48 5.90 5.30
CA PHE A 138 1.80 5.96 5.90
C PHE A 138 2.88 5.95 4.81
N CYS A 139 3.86 6.84 4.93
CA CYS A 139 5.05 6.87 4.08
C CYS A 139 6.29 6.86 4.98
N PRO A 140 7.12 5.81 4.93
CA PRO A 140 8.33 5.75 5.72
C PRO A 140 9.34 6.81 5.24
N ILE A 141 9.98 7.51 6.18
CA ILE A 141 10.98 8.57 5.94
C ILE A 141 12.35 8.10 6.38
#